data_AF-A0AAW4FIQ3-F1
#
_entry.id   AF-A0AAW4FIQ3-F1
#
_cell.length_a   1.000
_cell.length_b   1.000
_cell.length_c   1.000
_cell.angle_alpha   90.00
_cell.angle_beta   90.00
_cell.angle_gamma   90.00
#
_symmetry.space_group_name_H-M   'P 1'
#
loop_
_entity.id
_entity.type
_entity.pdbx_description
1 polymer ?
#
loop_
_entity_poly.entity_id
_entity_poly.type
_entity_poly.pdbx_seq_one_letter_code
_entity_poly.pdbx_strand_id
1 'polypeptide(L)'
;MEGTTPAVDPGLAAALRGLADIALPPPVSMLPQTWAWAVLAGLVLLAIAFALRRWYRHRELNRYRREALGELRQIEQRIGAAQTRGDALAALPALLKRTALAVWPRETIANLSGKGWTGFLDAHSGGPVFPTTAAHFFEEAEYRGPVVLASVPEAEAKAHVAAARYWIEAHHVRP
;
A
#
# COMPACT_ATOMS: atom_id res chain seq x y z
N MET A 1 -67.15 -26.68 -54.76
CA MET A 1 -66.19 -25.59 -54.52
C MET A 1 -64.82 -26.12 -54.92
N GLU A 2 -64.53 -26.04 -56.22
CA GLU A 2 -63.27 -26.49 -56.81
C GLU A 2 -62.15 -25.53 -56.42
N GLY A 3 -61.17 -26.01 -55.66
CA GLY A 3 -59.88 -25.35 -55.49
C GLY A 3 -58.96 -25.81 -56.60
N THR A 4 -58.87 -25.06 -57.69
CA THR A 4 -57.90 -25.29 -58.77
C THR A 4 -56.51 -24.96 -58.25
N THR A 5 -55.70 -25.98 -57.95
CA THR A 5 -54.26 -25.82 -57.73
C THR A 5 -53.66 -25.34 -59.06
N PRO A 6 -53.06 -24.15 -59.15
CA PRO A 6 -52.47 -23.69 -60.41
C PRO A 6 -51.34 -24.63 -60.82
N ALA A 7 -51.34 -25.01 -62.11
CA ALA A 7 -50.28 -25.83 -62.69
C ALA A 7 -48.94 -25.09 -62.55
N VAL A 8 -47.93 -25.76 -61.99
CA VAL A 8 -46.60 -25.18 -61.82
C VAL A 8 -46.02 -24.86 -63.20
N ASP A 9 -45.77 -23.58 -63.48
CA ASP A 9 -45.25 -23.14 -64.77
C ASP A 9 -43.88 -23.81 -65.04
N PRO A 10 -43.74 -24.54 -66.16
CA PRO A 10 -42.50 -25.25 -66.47
C PRO A 10 -41.33 -24.28 -66.68
N GLY A 11 -41.61 -23.04 -67.09
CA GLY A 11 -40.62 -21.96 -67.18
C GLY A 11 -40.10 -21.50 -65.82
N LEU A 12 -40.97 -21.42 -64.80
CA LEU A 12 -40.57 -21.11 -63.42
C LEU A 12 -39.74 -22.26 -62.83
N ALA A 13 -40.16 -23.51 -63.07
CA ALA A 13 -39.42 -24.69 -62.62
C ALA A 13 -38.05 -24.85 -63.29
N ALA A 14 -37.89 -24.34 -64.52
CA ALA A 14 -36.60 -24.29 -65.22
C ALA A 14 -35.72 -23.14 -64.70
N ALA A 15 -36.31 -21.96 -64.44
CA ALA A 15 -35.61 -20.81 -63.86
C ALA A 15 -35.08 -21.11 -62.44
N LEU A 16 -35.85 -21.82 -61.62
CA LEU A 16 -35.43 -22.25 -60.28
C LEU A 16 -34.31 -23.30 -60.32
N ARG A 17 -34.31 -24.20 -61.31
CA ARG A 17 -33.24 -25.18 -61.52
C ARG A 17 -31.94 -24.54 -62.01
N GLY A 18 -32.00 -23.35 -62.60
CA GLY A 18 -30.84 -22.56 -63.03
C GLY A 18 -30.26 -21.65 -61.95
N LEU A 19 -30.91 -21.53 -60.78
CA LEU A 19 -30.33 -20.86 -59.64
C LEU A 19 -29.19 -21.74 -59.10
N ALA A 20 -27.96 -21.33 -59.37
CA ALA A 20 -26.77 -21.99 -58.83
C ALA A 20 -26.90 -22.05 -57.30
N ASP A 21 -26.83 -23.27 -56.76
CA ASP A 21 -26.81 -23.52 -55.33
C ASP A 21 -25.70 -22.66 -54.72
N ILE A 22 -26.08 -21.71 -53.85
CA ILE A 22 -25.12 -20.80 -53.25
C ILE A 22 -24.29 -21.65 -52.30
N ALA A 23 -23.12 -22.08 -52.76
CA ALA A 23 -22.12 -22.71 -51.92
C ALA A 23 -21.78 -21.71 -50.82
N LEU A 24 -22.32 -21.92 -49.61
CA LEU A 24 -21.99 -21.10 -48.45
C LEU A 24 -20.48 -21.17 -48.26
N PRO A 25 -19.77 -20.03 -48.22
CA PRO A 25 -18.36 -20.06 -47.91
C PRO A 25 -18.17 -20.74 -46.55
N PRO A 26 -17.11 -21.54 -46.37
CA PRO A 26 -16.82 -22.13 -45.07
C PRO A 26 -16.79 -21.01 -44.02
N PRO A 27 -17.36 -21.24 -42.82
CA PRO A 27 -17.49 -20.19 -41.81
C PRO A 27 -16.12 -19.59 -41.54
N VAL A 28 -15.96 -18.32 -41.89
CA VAL A 28 -14.74 -17.58 -41.57
C VAL A 28 -14.63 -17.54 -40.06
N SER A 29 -13.49 -17.97 -39.54
CA SER A 29 -13.27 -17.93 -38.10
C SER A 29 -13.38 -16.47 -37.65
N MET A 30 -14.44 -16.13 -36.91
CA MET A 30 -14.69 -14.78 -36.40
C MET A 30 -13.82 -14.44 -35.20
N LEU A 31 -12.99 -15.38 -34.75
CA LEU A 31 -11.87 -15.06 -33.87
C LEU A 31 -10.78 -14.44 -34.74
N PRO A 32 -10.46 -13.15 -34.59
CA PRO A 32 -9.28 -12.61 -35.23
C PRO A 32 -8.09 -13.34 -34.59
N GLN A 33 -7.52 -14.31 -35.32
CA GLN A 33 -6.27 -14.98 -34.96
C GLN A 33 -5.10 -14.02 -35.20
N THR A 34 -5.21 -12.83 -34.62
CA THR A 34 -4.18 -11.82 -34.63
C THR A 34 -3.33 -12.05 -33.39
N TRP A 35 -2.02 -12.04 -33.60
CA TRP A 35 -0.98 -11.96 -32.56
C TRP A 35 -1.26 -10.89 -31.50
N ALA A 36 -2.14 -9.93 -31.79
CA ALA A 36 -2.67 -8.94 -30.86
C ALA A 36 -3.22 -9.52 -29.55
N TRP A 37 -3.89 -10.68 -29.54
CA TRP A 37 -4.34 -11.30 -28.29
C TRP A 37 -3.18 -11.83 -27.44
N ALA A 38 -2.12 -12.36 -28.08
CA ALA A 38 -0.93 -12.77 -27.37
C ALA A 38 -0.18 -11.56 -26.78
N VAL A 39 -0.11 -10.46 -27.54
CA VAL A 39 0.43 -9.17 -27.04
C VAL A 39 -0.41 -8.64 -25.88
N LEU A 40 -1.74 -8.66 -26.00
CA LEU A 40 -2.65 -8.22 -24.93
C LEU A 40 -2.49 -9.08 -23.68
N ALA A 41 -2.44 -10.41 -23.84
CA ALA A 41 -2.19 -11.33 -22.73
C ALA A 41 -0.84 -11.07 -22.07
N GLY A 42 0.22 -10.80 -22.84
CA GLY A 42 1.53 -10.42 -22.33
C GLY A 42 1.50 -9.11 -21.55
N LEU A 43 0.76 -8.11 -22.04
CA LEU A 43 0.61 -6.81 -21.39
C LEU A 43 -0.18 -6.93 -20.08
N VAL A 44 -1.24 -7.74 -20.06
CA VAL A 44 -2.01 -8.07 -18.85
C VAL A 44 -1.12 -8.81 -17.83
N LEU A 45 -0.33 -9.79 -18.27
CA LEU A 45 0.62 -10.50 -17.41
C LEU A 45 1.66 -9.55 -16.79
N LEU A 46 2.22 -8.64 -17.58
CA LEU A 46 3.15 -7.61 -17.09
C LEU A 46 2.47 -6.68 -16.07
N ALA A 47 1.24 -6.24 -16.35
CA ALA A 47 0.48 -5.42 -15.42
C ALA A 47 0.20 -6.15 -14.10
N ILE A 48 -0.17 -7.43 -14.15
CA ILE A 48 -0.37 -8.27 -12.97
C ILE A 48 0.94 -8.45 -12.21
N ALA A 49 2.05 -8.78 -12.89
CA ALA A 49 3.35 -8.93 -12.26
C ALA A 49 3.81 -7.63 -11.58
N PHE A 50 3.60 -6.48 -12.23
CA PHE A 50 3.89 -5.17 -11.66
C PHE A 50 3.02 -4.88 -10.43
N ALA A 51 1.71 -5.15 -10.51
CA ALA A 51 0.78 -4.97 -9.41
C ALA A 51 1.13 -5.87 -8.22
N LEU A 52 1.43 -7.15 -8.46
CA LEU A 52 1.87 -8.10 -7.45
C LEU A 52 3.18 -7.65 -6.81
N ARG A 53 4.18 -7.24 -7.59
CA ARG A 53 5.45 -6.74 -7.06
C ARG A 53 5.25 -5.50 -6.18
N ARG A 54 4.43 -4.56 -6.64
CA ARG A 54 4.07 -3.36 -5.88
C ARG A 54 3.34 -3.73 -4.58
N TRP A 55 2.40 -4.68 -4.65
CA TRP A 55 1.66 -5.17 -3.49
C TRP A 55 2.56 -5.89 -2.49
N TYR A 56 3.44 -6.77 -2.94
CA TYR A 56 4.42 -7.45 -2.09
C TYR A 56 5.33 -6.46 -1.38
N ARG A 57 5.90 -5.49 -2.12
CA ARG A 57 6.70 -4.41 -1.51
C ARG A 57 5.87 -3.61 -0.49
N HIS A 58 4.64 -3.23 -0.82
CA HIS A 58 3.76 -2.56 0.14
C HIS A 58 3.48 -3.41 1.38
N ARG A 59 3.32 -4.72 1.23
CA ARG A 59 2.99 -5.62 2.33
C ARG A 59 4.17 -5.84 3.28
N GLU A 60 5.37 -5.98 2.71
CA GLU A 60 6.61 -6.06 3.48
C GLU A 60 6.90 -4.75 4.22
N LEU A 61 6.70 -3.62 3.54
CA LEU A 61 6.82 -2.29 4.13
C LEU A 61 5.75 -2.02 5.21
N ASN A 62 4.59 -2.65 5.12
CA ASN A 62 3.54 -2.48 6.12
C ASN A 62 3.68 -3.44 7.31
N ARG A 63 4.48 -4.51 7.23
CA ARG A 63 4.65 -5.44 8.36
C ARG A 63 5.36 -4.77 9.52
N TYR A 64 6.53 -4.17 9.28
CA TYR A 64 7.28 -3.48 10.34
C TYR A 64 6.47 -2.30 10.91
N ARG A 65 5.72 -1.57 10.09
CA ARG A 65 4.82 -0.49 10.54
C ARG A 65 3.72 -1.02 11.45
N ARG A 66 3.11 -2.15 11.09
CA ARG A 66 2.05 -2.75 11.91
C ARG A 66 2.57 -3.24 13.26
N GLU A 67 3.77 -3.82 13.28
CA GLU A 67 4.45 -4.22 14.51
C GLU A 67 4.76 -3.00 15.38
N ALA A 68 5.33 -1.95 14.80
CA ALA A 68 5.63 -0.70 15.48
C ALA A 68 4.39 0.00 16.05
N LEU A 69 3.31 0.08 15.27
CA LEU A 69 2.03 0.64 15.75
C LEU A 69 1.40 -0.26 16.81
N GLY A 70 1.64 -1.57 16.78
CA GLY A 70 1.25 -2.50 17.82
C GLY A 70 1.96 -2.21 19.14
N GLU A 71 3.28 -2.06 19.09
CA GLU A 71 4.12 -1.72 20.24
C GLU A 71 3.76 -0.32 20.78
N LEU A 72 3.52 0.65 19.89
CA LEU A 72 3.08 2.00 20.26
C LEU A 72 1.74 1.99 21.03
N ARG A 73 0.79 1.15 20.63
CA ARG A 73 -0.48 0.99 21.37
C ARG A 73 -0.27 0.45 22.77
N GLN A 74 0.69 -0.47 22.96
CA GLN A 74 1.03 -0.98 24.29
C GLN A 74 1.65 0.12 25.16
N ILE A 75 2.52 0.95 24.57
CA ILE A 75 3.12 2.11 25.25
C ILE A 75 2.05 3.13 25.64
N GLU A 76 1.12 3.44 24.73
CA GLU A 76 0.00 4.36 24.98
C GLU A 76 -0.87 3.92 26.16
N GLN A 77 -1.17 2.62 26.27
CA GLN A 77 -1.91 2.07 27.41
C GLN A 77 -1.16 2.25 28.73
N ARG A 78 0.17 2.10 28.73
CA ARG A 78 1.01 2.29 29.92
C ARG A 78 1.19 3.75 30.30
N ILE A 79 1.01 4.70 29.39
CA ILE A 79 1.08 6.14 29.69
C ILE A 79 -0.09 6.63 30.53
N GLY A 80 -1.25 5.97 30.41
CA GLY A 80 -2.45 6.29 31.19
C GLY A 80 -2.29 6.05 32.69
N ALA A 81 -1.38 5.15 33.11
CA ALA A 81 -1.09 4.90 34.51
C ALA A 81 0.17 5.65 34.94
N ALA A 82 0.08 6.46 36.00
CA ALA A 82 1.18 7.32 36.46
C ALA A 82 2.45 6.55 36.83
N GLN A 83 2.29 5.32 37.30
CA GLN A 83 3.34 4.42 37.77
C GLN A 83 4.15 3.83 36.61
N THR A 84 3.54 3.66 35.44
CA THR A 84 4.17 3.11 34.24
C THR A 84 4.48 4.15 33.17
N ARG A 85 4.04 5.41 33.38
CA ARG A 85 4.21 6.51 32.43
C ARG A 85 5.68 6.81 32.13
N GLY A 86 6.52 6.84 33.17
CA GLY A 86 7.95 7.12 33.02
C GLY A 86 8.66 6.11 32.11
N ASP A 87 8.44 4.82 32.38
CA ASP A 87 9.00 3.73 31.58
C ASP A 87 8.43 3.71 30.15
N ALA A 88 7.14 3.99 30.00
CA ALA A 88 6.49 4.04 28.70
C ALA A 88 7.04 5.20 27.84
N LEU A 89 7.26 6.37 28.43
CA LEU A 89 7.88 7.51 27.77
C LEU A 89 9.35 7.25 27.41
N ALA A 90 10.09 6.55 28.27
CA ALA A 90 11.47 6.13 27.97
C ALA A 90 11.55 5.13 26.81
N ALA A 91 10.49 4.33 26.60
CA ALA A 91 10.42 3.37 25.50
C ALA A 91 10.12 4.00 24.13
N LEU A 92 9.54 5.21 24.08
CA LEU A 92 9.18 5.88 22.81
C LEU A 92 10.39 6.17 21.90
N PRO A 93 11.50 6.78 22.37
CA PRO A 93 12.68 7.00 21.52
C PRO A 93 13.28 5.70 20.99
N ALA A 94 13.34 4.66 21.82
CA ALA A 94 13.86 3.35 21.43
C ALA A 94 12.99 2.70 20.33
N LEU A 95 11.65 2.81 20.45
CA LEU A 95 10.72 2.35 19.43
C LEU A 95 10.96 3.07 18.10
N LEU A 96 11.10 4.40 18.10
CA LEU A 96 11.37 5.17 16.87
C LEU A 96 12.74 4.84 16.25
N LYS A 97 13.78 4.64 17.05
CA LYS A 97 15.09 4.19 16.53
C LYS A 97 14.98 2.80 15.90
N ARG A 98 14.26 1.86 16.53
CA ARG A 98 14.03 0.52 15.99
C ARG A 98 13.23 0.54 14.69
N THR A 99 12.20 1.38 14.59
CA THR A 99 11.43 1.51 13.34
C THR A 99 12.25 2.10 12.22
N ALA A 100 13.11 3.07 12.52
CA ALA A 100 14.04 3.61 11.54
C ALA A 100 15.06 2.53 11.09
N LEU A 101 15.61 1.74 12.01
CA LEU A 101 16.55 0.66 11.67
C LEU A 101 15.95 -0.45 10.81
N ALA A 102 14.62 -0.58 10.78
CA ALA A 102 13.94 -1.52 9.89
C ALA A 102 13.95 -1.07 8.41
N VAL A 103 14.26 0.20 8.15
CA VAL A 103 14.16 0.83 6.83
C VAL A 103 15.51 1.34 6.32
N TRP A 104 16.33 1.94 7.18
CA TRP A 104 17.62 2.51 6.80
C TRP A 104 18.79 1.70 7.35
N PRO A 105 19.98 1.75 6.71
CA PRO A 105 21.18 1.07 7.18
C PRO A 105 21.55 1.47 8.61
N ARG A 106 22.07 0.50 9.36
CA ARG A 106 22.43 0.68 10.77
C ARG A 106 23.51 1.74 10.95
N GLU A 107 24.42 1.85 9.99
CA GLU A 107 25.54 2.80 9.99
C GLU A 107 25.04 4.25 9.96
N THR A 108 23.92 4.49 9.27
CA THR A 108 23.29 5.81 9.17
C THR A 108 22.57 6.19 10.46
N ILE A 109 21.88 5.25 11.10
CA ILE A 109 21.03 5.55 12.27
C ILE A 109 21.78 5.42 13.60
N ALA A 110 22.65 4.42 13.75
CA ALA A 110 23.27 4.12 15.05
C ALA A 110 24.14 5.27 15.58
N ASN A 111 24.64 6.12 14.69
CA ASN A 111 25.42 7.31 15.05
C ASN A 111 24.56 8.54 15.33
N LEU A 112 23.24 8.48 15.12
CA LEU A 112 22.33 9.60 15.36
C LEU A 112 21.85 9.59 16.82
N SER A 113 22.17 10.68 17.52
CA SER A 113 21.70 10.96 18.88
C SER A 113 21.37 12.44 19.02
N GLY A 114 20.54 12.78 20.01
CA GLY A 114 20.12 14.16 20.27
C GLY A 114 19.60 14.88 19.02
N LYS A 115 20.19 16.05 18.71
CA LYS A 115 19.80 16.88 17.56
C LYS A 115 19.95 16.20 16.20
N GLY A 116 20.92 15.31 16.05
CA GLY A 116 21.10 14.54 14.82
C GLY A 116 19.94 13.58 14.58
N TRP A 117 19.40 13.02 15.66
CA TRP A 117 18.24 12.14 15.62
C TRP A 117 16.94 12.89 15.30
N THR A 118 16.67 14.02 15.95
CA THR A 118 15.47 14.83 15.66
C THR A 118 15.50 15.45 14.28
N GLY A 119 16.67 15.93 13.82
CA GLY A 119 16.83 16.38 12.44
C GLY A 119 16.58 15.28 11.41
N PHE A 120 16.94 14.03 11.72
CA PHE A 120 16.60 12.88 10.88
C PHE A 120 15.09 12.60 10.86
N LEU A 121 14.43 12.65 12.01
CA LEU A 121 12.97 12.47 12.09
C LEU A 121 12.24 13.52 11.25
N ASP A 122 12.67 14.78 11.34
CA ASP A 122 12.09 15.89 10.59
C ASP A 122 12.35 15.79 9.08
N ALA A 123 13.56 15.40 8.68
CA ALA A 123 13.90 15.20 7.27
C ALA A 123 13.11 14.05 6.60
N HIS A 124 12.63 13.09 7.40
CA HIS A 124 11.90 11.91 6.90
C HIS A 124 10.42 11.87 7.27
N SER A 125 9.88 12.90 7.94
CA SER A 125 8.42 13.06 8.07
C SER A 125 7.81 13.35 6.71
N GLY A 126 6.90 12.50 6.26
CA GLY A 126 6.23 12.64 4.96
C GLY A 126 5.25 13.79 4.82
N GLY A 127 5.36 14.83 5.64
CA GLY A 127 4.40 15.91 5.79
C GLY A 127 4.92 17.01 6.72
N PRO A 128 4.05 17.80 7.40
CA PRO A 128 4.48 18.90 8.25
C PRO A 128 5.55 18.50 9.28
N VAL A 129 6.44 19.46 9.52
CA VAL A 129 7.61 19.43 10.42
C VAL A 129 7.28 18.68 11.71
N PHE A 130 8.19 17.81 12.14
CA PHE A 130 8.04 17.09 13.39
C PHE A 130 7.88 18.09 14.55
N PRO A 131 6.87 17.96 15.44
CA PRO A 131 6.57 19.01 16.43
C PRO A 131 7.79 19.35 17.29
N THR A 132 8.17 20.63 17.37
CA THR A 132 9.40 21.08 18.05
C THR A 132 9.42 20.71 19.54
N THR A 133 8.27 20.71 20.21
CA THR A 133 8.13 20.25 21.59
C THR A 133 8.41 18.75 21.73
N ALA A 134 7.95 17.95 20.76
CA ALA A 134 8.30 16.53 20.71
C ALA A 134 9.79 16.35 20.40
N ALA A 135 10.36 17.14 19.49
CA ALA A 135 11.79 17.09 19.18
C ALA A 135 12.65 17.27 20.44
N HIS A 136 12.43 18.34 21.21
CA HIS A 136 13.13 18.56 22.48
C HIS A 136 12.97 17.39 23.46
N PHE A 137 11.76 16.85 23.58
CA PHE A 137 11.53 15.66 24.39
C PHE A 137 12.38 14.47 23.92
N PHE A 138 12.42 14.16 22.62
CA PHE A 138 13.19 13.03 22.09
C PHE A 138 14.72 13.25 22.17
N GLU A 139 15.19 14.49 22.16
CA GLU A 139 16.60 14.82 22.41
C GLU A 139 17.02 14.54 23.85
N GLU A 140 16.16 14.90 24.81
CA GLU A 140 16.46 14.80 26.22
C GLU A 140 16.04 13.46 26.84
N ALA A 141 15.07 12.75 26.26
CA ALA A 141 14.52 11.52 26.81
C ALA A 141 15.57 10.41 26.96
N GLU A 142 16.61 10.39 26.11
CA GLU A 142 17.72 9.45 26.22
C GLU A 142 18.60 9.73 27.45
N TYR A 143 18.60 10.98 27.94
CA TYR A 143 19.35 11.42 29.12
C TYR A 143 18.48 11.57 30.38
N ARG A 144 17.15 11.63 30.23
CA ARG A 144 16.19 11.71 31.33
C ARG A 144 15.83 10.30 31.81
N GLY A 145 16.20 9.99 33.05
CA GLY A 145 15.79 8.73 33.68
C GLY A 145 14.25 8.61 33.82
N PRO A 146 13.72 7.37 33.92
CA PRO A 146 12.28 7.10 33.95
C PRO A 146 11.54 7.82 35.09
N VAL A 147 12.22 8.09 36.20
CA VAL A 147 11.67 8.84 37.35
C VAL A 147 11.31 10.27 36.97
N VAL A 148 12.16 10.95 36.18
CA VAL A 148 11.88 12.32 35.72
C VAL A 148 10.75 12.32 34.70
N LEU A 149 10.74 11.32 33.80
CA LEU A 149 9.70 11.16 32.78
C LEU A 149 8.32 10.86 33.39
N ALA A 150 8.25 10.22 34.56
CA ALA A 150 6.98 9.96 35.24
C ALA A 150 6.26 11.25 35.67
N SER A 151 7.01 12.34 35.88
CA SER A 151 6.47 13.65 36.25
C SER A 151 5.85 14.43 35.06
N VAL A 152 6.05 13.96 33.83
CA VAL A 152 5.48 14.59 32.64
C VAL A 152 3.94 14.49 32.70
N PRO A 153 3.22 15.62 32.51
CA PRO A 153 1.77 15.62 32.46
C PRO A 153 1.22 14.66 31.41
N GLU A 154 0.11 14.00 31.71
CA GLU A 154 -0.47 12.99 30.80
C GLU A 154 -0.83 13.58 29.42
N ALA A 155 -1.30 14.82 29.37
CA ALA A 155 -1.62 15.50 28.12
C ALA A 155 -0.39 15.66 27.22
N GLU A 156 0.76 16.01 27.80
CA GLU A 156 2.03 16.17 27.09
C GLU A 156 2.59 14.80 26.67
N ALA A 157 2.51 13.80 27.55
CA ALA A 157 2.87 12.43 27.23
C ALA A 157 2.07 11.88 26.03
N LYS A 158 0.75 12.13 26.00
CA LYS A 158 -0.12 11.78 24.85
C LYS A 158 0.26 12.52 23.58
N ALA A 159 0.66 13.79 23.68
CA ALA A 159 1.14 14.55 22.52
C ALA A 159 2.42 13.93 21.91
N HIS A 160 3.36 13.48 22.75
CA HIS A 160 4.57 12.78 22.27
C HIS A 160 4.25 11.44 21.59
N VAL A 161 3.29 10.67 22.14
CA VAL A 161 2.79 9.45 21.49
C VAL A 161 2.15 9.75 20.14
N ALA A 162 1.35 10.81 20.05
CA ALA A 162 0.71 11.23 18.81
C ALA A 162 1.75 11.63 17.74
N ALA A 163 2.79 12.37 18.14
CA ALA A 163 3.91 12.72 17.26
C ALA A 163 4.66 11.47 16.77
N ALA A 164 4.94 10.50 17.66
CA ALA A 164 5.56 9.24 17.30
C ALA A 164 4.68 8.41 16.34
N ARG A 165 3.36 8.36 16.59
CA ARG A 165 2.39 7.70 15.69
C ARG A 165 2.42 8.31 14.31
N TYR A 166 2.31 9.63 14.25
CA TYR A 166 2.31 10.37 13.00
C TYR A 166 3.56 10.06 12.18
N TRP A 167 4.73 10.05 12.81
CA TRP A 167 5.98 9.71 12.13
C TRP A 167 6.00 8.25 11.64
N ILE A 168 5.58 7.29 12.46
CA ILE A 168 5.51 5.86 12.06
C ILE A 168 4.54 5.64 10.88
N GLU A 169 3.45 6.41 10.80
CA GLU A 169 2.48 6.32 9.71
C GLU A 169 2.93 7.04 8.44
N ALA A 170 3.53 8.23 8.59
CA ALA A 170 3.81 9.14 7.47
C ALA A 170 5.24 9.07 6.93
N HIS A 171 6.20 8.44 7.63
CA HIS A 171 7.60 8.45 7.17
C HIS A 171 7.72 7.88 5.75
N HIS A 172 8.42 8.62 4.89
CA HIS A 172 8.63 8.21 3.52
C HIS A 172 9.83 7.27 3.43
N VAL A 173 9.55 6.01 3.10
CA VAL A 173 10.58 5.10 2.60
C VAL A 173 10.71 5.37 1.11
N ARG A 174 11.73 6.12 0.69
CA ARG A 174 12.05 6.23 -0.75
C ARG A 174 12.50 4.84 -1.24
N PRO A 175 11.78 4.21 -2.18
CA PRO A 175 12.03 2.83 -2.62
C PRO A 175 13.14 2.69 -3.65
#